data_AF-A0A970QM07-F1
#
_entry.id   AF-A0A970QM07-F1
#
_cell.length_a   1.000
_cell.length_b   1.000
_cell.length_c   1.000
_cell.angle_alpha   90.00
_cell.angle_beta   90.00
_cell.angle_gamma   90.00
#
_symmetry.space_group_name_H-M   'P 1'
#
loop_
_entity.id
_entity.type
_entity.pdbx_description
1 polymer ?
#
loop_
_entity_poly.entity_id
_entity_poly.type
_entity_poly.pdbx_seq_one_letter_code
_entity_poly.pdbx_strand_id
1 'polypeptide(L)'
;MRERHSPTNKPKSLTWMVSLLLSSLVLALLALVKLPSPQAVPILTGAMTDHAIPTAAATSAGTAQLLYPVYLVGAVVRPGIYQIEPGTCLYELIDMAGGLSDSAASDAVNLAAPLDKHQFVRVPTRQEVERGIWSDPATTGQADSLVDLNRAGQADLETLPGIGPATARAIIAFREKTGPFACIEDLMKVPGIKEARYESLRDLVCVGSGG
;
A
#
# COMPACT_ATOMS: atom_id res chain seq x y z
N MET A 1 -35.80 33.36 -76.80
CA MET A 1 -34.43 32.90 -77.12
C MET A 1 -33.64 32.86 -75.81
N ARG A 2 -33.58 31.71 -75.13
CA ARG A 2 -32.39 30.86 -74.91
C ARG A 2 -31.10 31.64 -74.60
N GLU A 3 -30.77 31.77 -73.32
CA GLU A 3 -29.37 31.85 -72.88
C GLU A 3 -28.94 30.51 -72.29
N ARG A 4 -27.75 30.06 -72.70
CA ARG A 4 -27.22 28.72 -72.47
C ARG A 4 -26.47 28.70 -71.14
N HIS A 5 -26.81 27.75 -70.26
CA HIS A 5 -25.94 27.35 -69.16
C HIS A 5 -24.72 26.59 -69.70
N SER A 6 -23.51 26.99 -69.28
CA SER A 6 -22.28 26.18 -69.40
C SER A 6 -21.92 25.58 -68.04
N PRO A 7 -21.50 24.30 -67.97
CA PRO A 7 -21.18 23.62 -66.72
C PRO A 7 -19.72 23.83 -66.29
N THR A 8 -19.50 24.13 -65.01
CA THR A 8 -18.15 24.18 -64.40
C THR A 8 -17.79 22.81 -63.81
N ASN A 9 -16.77 22.17 -64.38
CA ASN A 9 -16.22 20.88 -63.94
C ASN A 9 -15.22 21.11 -62.78
N LYS A 10 -15.40 20.45 -61.62
CA LYS A 10 -14.47 20.54 -60.47
C LYS A 10 -13.36 19.48 -60.59
N PRO A 11 -12.09 19.82 -60.30
CA PRO A 11 -10.96 18.91 -60.57
C PRO A 11 -10.82 17.81 -59.51
N LYS A 12 -10.78 16.55 -59.98
CA LYS A 12 -10.66 15.30 -59.19
C LYS A 12 -9.23 15.03 -58.64
N SER A 13 -8.31 15.98 -58.71
CA SER A 13 -6.88 15.79 -58.35
C SER A 13 -6.57 15.99 -56.87
N LEU A 14 -7.42 16.73 -56.14
CA LEU A 14 -7.17 17.08 -54.73
C LEU A 14 -7.36 15.88 -53.78
N THR A 15 -8.22 14.94 -54.13
CA THR A 15 -8.50 13.75 -53.31
C THR A 15 -7.35 12.75 -53.32
N TRP A 16 -6.56 12.66 -54.40
CA TRP A 16 -5.44 11.71 -54.46
C TRP A 16 -4.22 12.19 -53.66
N MET A 17 -3.97 13.51 -53.62
CA MET A 17 -2.87 14.10 -52.85
C MET A 17 -3.08 14.02 -51.34
N VAL A 18 -4.31 14.19 -50.86
CA VAL A 18 -4.65 14.07 -49.43
C VAL A 18 -4.45 12.63 -48.94
N SER A 19 -4.77 11.62 -49.77
CA SER A 19 -4.57 10.21 -49.43
C SER A 19 -3.08 9.83 -49.31
N LEU A 20 -2.22 10.39 -50.17
CA LEU A 20 -0.76 10.17 -50.11
C LEU A 20 -0.13 10.81 -48.86
N LEU A 21 -0.60 11.99 -48.44
CA LEU A 21 -0.14 12.66 -47.22
C LEU A 21 -0.55 11.92 -45.94
N LEU A 22 -1.79 11.38 -45.85
CA LEU A 22 -2.21 10.58 -44.71
C LEU A 22 -1.47 9.23 -44.62
N SER A 23 -1.17 8.59 -45.75
CA SER A 23 -0.43 7.33 -45.78
C SER A 23 1.02 7.49 -45.30
N SER A 24 1.69 8.58 -45.70
CA SER A 24 3.04 8.91 -45.21
C SER A 24 3.08 9.18 -43.70
N LEU A 25 2.02 9.77 -43.14
CA LEU A 25 1.94 10.08 -41.71
C LEU A 25 1.78 8.80 -40.86
N VAL A 26 1.01 7.83 -41.34
CA VAL A 26 0.86 6.52 -40.66
C VAL A 26 2.17 5.73 -40.68
N LEU A 27 2.92 5.77 -41.79
CA LEU A 27 4.22 5.09 -41.88
C LEU A 27 5.29 5.74 -40.98
N ALA A 28 5.24 7.07 -40.82
CA ALA A 28 6.09 7.79 -39.87
C ALA A 28 5.70 7.51 -38.40
N LEU A 29 4.40 7.33 -38.11
CA LEU A 29 3.92 6.99 -36.77
C LEU A 29 4.29 5.54 -36.38
N LEU A 30 4.29 4.60 -37.33
CA LEU A 30 4.67 3.21 -37.09
C LEU A 30 6.18 3.06 -36.80
N ALA A 31 7.01 3.95 -37.34
CA ALA A 31 8.46 3.98 -37.09
C ALA A 31 8.83 4.52 -35.71
N LEU A 32 7.89 5.14 -34.97
CA LEU A 32 8.13 5.66 -33.62
C LEU A 32 7.92 4.62 -32.51
N VAL A 33 7.32 3.46 -32.83
CA VAL A 33 7.26 2.29 -31.94
C VAL A 33 8.61 1.57 -32.00
N LYS A 34 9.55 2.12 -31.24
CA LYS A 34 10.89 1.56 -30.97
C LYS A 34 10.75 0.16 -30.39
N LEU A 35 10.94 -0.87 -31.21
CA LEU A 35 11.07 -2.25 -30.76
C LEU A 35 12.32 -2.38 -29.88
N PRO A 36 12.25 -2.93 -28.66
CA PRO A 36 13.41 -3.19 -27.83
C PRO A 36 14.32 -4.21 -28.52
N SER A 37 15.54 -3.83 -28.82
CA SER A 37 16.56 -4.72 -29.38
C SER A 37 16.97 -5.77 -28.32
N PRO A 38 17.04 -7.07 -28.65
CA PRO A 38 17.61 -8.06 -27.75
C PRO A 38 19.12 -7.84 -27.68
N GLN A 39 19.60 -7.31 -26.56
CA GLN A 39 21.03 -7.27 -26.26
C GLN A 39 21.49 -8.73 -26.04
N ALA A 40 22.36 -9.21 -26.92
CA ALA A 40 23.02 -10.50 -26.78
C ALA A 40 23.96 -10.44 -25.56
N VAL A 41 23.77 -11.37 -24.64
CA VAL A 41 24.68 -11.62 -23.51
C VAL A 41 26.07 -12.01 -24.04
N PRO A 42 27.16 -11.38 -23.58
CA PRO A 42 28.50 -11.88 -23.87
C PRO A 42 28.74 -13.16 -23.07
N ILE A 43 28.97 -14.26 -23.78
CA ILE A 43 29.50 -15.50 -23.20
C ILE A 43 30.95 -15.23 -22.77
N LEU A 44 31.22 -15.38 -21.47
CA LEU A 44 32.54 -15.29 -20.87
C LEU A 44 33.39 -16.46 -21.33
N THR A 45 34.34 -16.20 -22.23
CA THR A 45 35.51 -17.07 -22.45
C THR A 45 36.44 -16.91 -21.26
N GLY A 46 36.21 -17.70 -20.21
CA GLY A 46 37.12 -17.87 -19.08
C GLY A 46 38.16 -18.93 -19.40
N ALA A 47 39.43 -18.52 -19.44
CA ALA A 47 40.59 -19.36 -19.66
C ALA A 47 40.77 -20.42 -18.55
N MET A 48 41.29 -21.57 -18.96
CA MET A 48 41.84 -22.62 -18.09
C MET A 48 42.96 -22.07 -17.20
N THR A 49 42.88 -22.34 -15.89
CA THR A 49 44.05 -22.73 -15.09
C THR A 49 43.62 -23.63 -13.93
N ASP A 50 44.49 -24.57 -13.66
CA ASP A 50 44.40 -25.76 -12.84
C ASP A 50 44.50 -25.48 -11.31
N HIS A 51 44.01 -26.46 -10.53
CA HIS A 51 44.35 -26.75 -9.12
C HIS A 51 44.02 -25.75 -7.99
N ALA A 52 43.02 -26.10 -7.17
CA ALA A 52 43.26 -26.60 -5.81
C ALA A 52 41.91 -26.88 -5.09
N ILE A 53 41.72 -28.10 -4.60
CA ILE A 53 40.68 -28.44 -3.63
C ILE A 53 41.23 -28.10 -2.24
N PRO A 54 40.46 -27.40 -1.40
CA PRO A 54 40.06 -28.06 -0.15
C PRO A 54 38.57 -27.89 0.15
N THR A 55 37.99 -29.01 0.56
CA THR A 55 36.95 -29.18 1.58
C THR A 55 36.55 -27.90 2.34
N ALA A 56 35.31 -27.46 2.13
CA ALA A 56 34.44 -27.01 3.20
C ALA A 56 32.99 -27.12 2.73
N ALA A 57 32.25 -28.03 3.35
CA ALA A 57 30.81 -28.05 3.28
C ALA A 57 30.27 -26.71 3.79
N ALA A 58 29.70 -25.91 2.91
CA ALA A 58 28.67 -24.94 3.28
C ALA A 58 27.40 -25.40 2.58
N THR A 59 26.72 -26.34 3.24
CA THR A 59 25.27 -26.44 3.17
C THR A 59 24.73 -25.05 3.47
N SER A 60 24.41 -24.27 2.43
CA SER A 60 23.51 -23.12 2.57
C SER A 60 22.15 -23.70 2.94
N ALA A 61 21.97 -23.95 4.24
CA ALA A 61 20.65 -24.05 4.82
C ALA A 61 20.00 -22.70 4.53
N GLY A 62 19.18 -22.65 3.48
CA GLY A 62 18.28 -21.54 3.24
C GLY A 62 17.39 -21.43 4.46
N THR A 63 17.73 -20.55 5.39
CA THR A 63 16.77 -20.00 6.32
C THR A 63 15.65 -19.45 5.47
N ALA A 64 14.48 -20.07 5.52
CA ALA A 64 13.28 -19.56 4.87
C ALA A 64 13.07 -18.14 5.38
N GLN A 65 13.50 -17.16 4.59
CA GLN A 65 13.42 -15.74 4.92
C GLN A 65 11.92 -15.44 4.98
N LEU A 66 11.43 -15.12 6.17
CA LEU A 66 10.02 -14.84 6.40
C LEU A 66 9.67 -13.51 5.73
N LEU A 67 9.33 -13.58 4.45
CA LEU A 67 8.87 -12.45 3.66
C LEU A 67 7.40 -12.19 3.94
N TYR A 68 7.04 -10.92 4.08
CA TYR A 68 5.65 -10.51 4.27
C TYR A 68 5.14 -9.77 3.04
N PRO A 69 3.92 -10.06 2.56
CA PRO A 69 3.32 -9.26 1.52
C PRO A 69 2.82 -7.95 2.13
N VAL A 70 3.16 -6.82 1.50
CA VAL A 70 2.65 -5.49 1.83
C VAL A 70 2.02 -4.90 0.58
N TYR A 71 0.81 -4.37 0.70
CA TYR A 71 0.09 -3.77 -0.40
C TYR A 71 0.32 -2.25 -0.40
N LEU A 72 1.04 -1.75 -1.41
CA LEU A 72 1.34 -0.33 -1.58
C LEU A 72 0.48 0.28 -2.68
N VAL A 73 -0.22 1.37 -2.35
CA VAL A 73 -1.07 2.13 -3.28
C VAL A 73 -0.92 3.64 -3.10
N GLY A 74 -1.51 4.40 -4.02
CA GLY A 74 -1.57 5.85 -3.94
C GLY A 74 -0.52 6.52 -4.83
N ALA A 75 0.07 7.60 -4.33
CA ALA A 75 0.99 8.46 -5.05
C ALA A 75 2.43 7.87 -5.14
N VAL A 76 2.55 6.70 -5.78
CA VAL A 76 3.81 5.99 -6.04
C VAL A 76 3.89 5.59 -7.51
N VAL A 77 5.12 5.39 -8.03
CA VAL A 77 5.32 5.10 -9.46
C VAL A 77 4.72 3.74 -9.85
N ARG A 78 4.96 2.69 -9.05
CA ARG A 78 4.39 1.35 -9.27
C ARG A 78 3.61 0.88 -8.04
N PRO A 79 2.31 1.12 -7.97
CA PRO A 79 1.47 0.50 -6.94
C PRO A 79 1.40 -1.02 -7.16
N GLY A 80 1.31 -1.78 -6.07
CA GLY A 80 1.30 -3.24 -6.14
C GLY A 80 1.59 -3.90 -4.80
N ILE A 81 1.65 -5.22 -4.81
CA ILE A 81 2.03 -6.03 -3.66
C ILE A 81 3.52 -6.32 -3.73
N TYR A 82 4.22 -6.03 -2.64
CA TYR A 82 5.66 -6.24 -2.49
C TYR A 82 5.94 -7.25 -1.38
N GLN A 83 6.99 -8.05 -1.55
CA GLN A 83 7.48 -8.93 -0.50
C GLN A 83 8.65 -8.26 0.20
N ILE A 84 8.51 -8.03 1.50
CA ILE A 84 9.50 -7.34 2.33
C ILE A 84 10.01 -8.24 3.44
N GLU A 85 11.21 -7.93 3.92
CA GLU A 85 11.80 -8.59 5.08
C GLU A 85 11.27 -7.96 6.39
N PRO A 86 11.28 -8.69 7.52
CA PRO A 86 10.92 -8.13 8.81
C PRO A 86 11.82 -6.94 9.15
N GLY A 87 11.23 -5.81 9.53
CA GLY A 87 11.97 -4.59 9.88
C GLY A 87 12.27 -3.66 8.71
N THR A 88 11.82 -3.97 7.49
CA THR A 88 11.89 -3.07 6.33
C THR A 88 11.13 -1.78 6.64
N CYS A 89 11.74 -0.62 6.35
CA CYS A 89 11.10 0.68 6.53
C CYS A 89 10.31 1.10 5.27
N LEU A 90 9.34 2.00 5.44
CA LEU A 90 8.50 2.48 4.34
C LEU A 90 9.29 3.09 3.17
N TYR A 91 10.37 3.84 3.44
CA TYR A 91 11.18 4.44 2.38
C TYR A 91 11.79 3.37 1.43
N GLU A 92 12.16 2.21 1.96
CA GLU A 92 12.73 1.11 1.17
C GLU A 92 11.67 0.49 0.26
N LEU A 93 10.47 0.27 0.79
CA LEU A 93 9.33 -0.20 0.00
C LEU A 93 8.98 0.79 -1.13
N ILE A 94 9.05 2.09 -0.86
CA ILE A 94 8.81 3.12 -1.89
C ILE A 94 9.90 3.10 -2.95
N ASP A 95 11.17 2.91 -2.57
CA ASP A 95 12.28 2.75 -3.52
C ASP A 95 12.08 1.51 -4.42
N MET A 96 11.67 0.37 -3.83
CA MET A 96 11.27 -0.82 -4.57
C MET A 96 10.13 -0.54 -5.57
N ALA A 97 9.22 0.37 -5.22
CA ALA A 97 8.13 0.82 -6.09
C ALA A 97 8.56 1.78 -7.20
N GLY A 98 9.84 2.16 -7.26
CA GLY A 98 10.38 3.12 -8.22
C GLY A 98 10.23 4.57 -7.77
N GLY A 99 9.99 4.80 -6.48
CA GLY A 99 9.87 6.11 -5.86
C GLY A 99 8.44 6.63 -5.74
N LEU A 100 8.35 7.83 -5.15
CA LEU A 100 7.13 8.62 -5.06
C LEU A 100 6.78 9.23 -6.42
N SER A 101 5.49 9.44 -6.69
CA SER A 101 5.06 10.25 -7.85
C SER A 101 5.22 11.76 -7.58
N ASP A 102 5.22 12.59 -8.62
CA ASP A 102 5.36 14.06 -8.48
C ASP A 102 4.23 14.69 -7.64
N SER A 103 3.06 14.05 -7.65
CA SER A 103 1.89 14.46 -6.88
C SER A 103 1.93 14.03 -5.42
N ALA A 104 2.91 13.22 -5.00
CA ALA A 104 2.96 12.65 -3.67
C ALA A 104 3.25 13.70 -2.60
N ALA A 105 2.60 13.54 -1.45
CA ALA A 105 2.94 14.27 -0.24
C ALA A 105 3.84 13.42 0.65
N SER A 106 5.15 13.47 0.40
CA SER A 106 6.17 12.83 1.25
C SER A 106 6.07 13.29 2.69
N ASP A 107 5.77 14.57 2.89
CA ASP A 107 5.78 15.22 4.21
C ASP A 107 4.58 14.82 5.07
N ALA A 108 3.60 14.13 4.48
CA ALA A 108 2.38 13.66 5.14
C ALA A 108 2.44 12.19 5.56
N VAL A 109 3.56 11.50 5.32
CA VAL A 109 3.74 10.08 5.65
C VAL A 109 5.06 9.88 6.40
N ASN A 110 5.05 9.02 7.42
CA ASN A 110 6.29 8.63 8.09
C ASN A 110 7.09 7.64 7.24
N LEU A 111 8.03 8.14 6.43
CA LEU A 111 8.93 7.33 5.60
C LEU A 111 9.85 6.40 6.42
N ALA A 112 10.09 6.72 7.69
CA ALA A 112 10.87 5.89 8.61
C ALA A 112 10.00 4.90 9.40
N ALA A 113 8.71 4.80 9.11
CA ALA A 113 7.83 3.83 9.76
C ALA A 113 8.28 2.39 9.42
N PRO A 114 8.43 1.51 10.42
CA PRO A 114 8.63 0.09 10.17
C PRO A 114 7.36 -0.50 9.54
N LEU A 115 7.55 -1.48 8.66
CA LEU A 115 6.45 -2.18 8.02
C LEU A 115 6.13 -3.51 8.70
N ASP A 116 4.83 -3.76 8.86
CA ASP A 116 4.28 -4.96 9.49
C ASP A 116 3.80 -6.00 8.47
N LYS A 117 3.51 -7.20 8.98
CA LYS A 117 3.02 -8.32 8.15
C LYS A 117 1.65 -7.98 7.58
N HIS A 118 1.45 -8.21 6.28
CA HIS A 118 0.16 -8.00 5.61
C HIS A 118 -0.33 -6.54 5.64
N GLN A 119 0.56 -5.57 5.86
CA GLN A 119 0.18 -4.17 5.98
C GLN A 119 -0.34 -3.60 4.65
N PHE A 120 -1.32 -2.71 4.77
CA PHE A 120 -1.81 -1.89 3.66
C PHE A 120 -1.27 -0.47 3.82
N VAL A 121 -0.49 -0.03 2.84
CA VAL A 121 0.13 1.29 2.82
C VAL A 121 -0.46 2.11 1.68
N ARG A 122 -0.99 3.29 1.99
CA ARG A 122 -1.43 4.27 1.02
C ARG A 122 -0.57 5.51 1.12
N VAL A 123 -0.06 6.00 0.00
CA VAL A 123 0.64 7.28 -0.08
C VAL A 123 -0.34 8.35 -0.60
N PRO A 124 -0.58 9.45 0.13
CA PRO A 124 -1.48 10.51 -0.32
C PRO A 124 -0.86 11.40 -1.38
N THR A 125 -1.72 12.09 -2.10
CA THR A 125 -1.30 13.23 -2.94
C THR A 125 -1.30 14.54 -2.14
N ARG A 126 -0.51 15.53 -2.58
CA ARG A 126 -0.51 16.89 -1.99
C ARG A 126 -1.89 17.51 -1.94
N GLN A 127 -2.66 17.31 -3.01
CA GLN A 127 -4.02 17.83 -3.11
C GLN A 127 -4.98 17.18 -2.10
N GLU A 128 -4.81 15.90 -1.76
CA GLU A 128 -5.61 15.22 -0.74
C GLU A 128 -5.30 15.76 0.66
N VAL A 129 -4.02 16.04 0.94
CA VAL A 129 -3.56 16.62 2.21
C VAL A 129 -4.06 18.05 2.36
N GLU A 130 -3.93 18.88 1.32
CA GLU A 130 -4.41 20.28 1.31
C GLU A 130 -5.92 20.38 1.53
N ARG A 131 -6.70 19.41 1.03
CA ARG A 131 -8.15 19.34 1.22
C ARG A 131 -8.56 18.74 2.58
N GLY A 132 -7.61 18.28 3.39
CA GLY A 132 -7.90 17.63 4.67
C GLY A 132 -8.61 16.28 4.53
N ILE A 133 -8.49 15.62 3.38
CA ILE A 133 -9.11 14.31 3.10
C ILE A 133 -8.19 13.15 3.51
N TRP A 134 -6.93 13.47 3.85
CA TRP A 134 -5.95 12.51 4.32
C TRP A 134 -5.96 12.37 5.84
N SER A 135 -6.15 11.12 6.30
CA SER A 135 -5.79 10.68 7.64
C SER A 135 -4.80 9.54 7.48
N ASP A 136 -3.63 9.66 8.09
CA ASP A 136 -2.58 8.65 7.98
C ASP A 136 -3.07 7.33 8.62
N PRO A 137 -3.16 6.22 7.88
CA PRO A 137 -3.54 4.93 8.45
C PRO A 137 -2.47 4.39 9.42
N ALA A 138 -1.21 4.87 9.38
CA ALA A 138 -0.23 4.56 10.43
C ALA A 138 -0.50 5.33 11.74
N THR A 139 -1.20 6.47 11.67
CA THR A 139 -1.78 7.14 12.85
C THR A 139 -3.07 6.46 13.29
N THR A 140 -3.83 5.89 12.36
CA THR A 140 -4.90 4.92 12.66
C THR A 140 -4.29 3.53 12.84
N GLY A 141 -3.31 3.43 13.73
CA GLY A 141 -2.72 2.17 14.16
C GLY A 141 -3.78 1.23 14.74
N GLN A 142 -4.55 0.60 13.86
CA GLN A 142 -4.91 -0.80 13.97
C GLN A 142 -3.62 -1.62 13.70
N ALA A 143 -2.63 -1.41 14.57
CA ALA A 143 -1.99 -2.58 15.12
C ALA A 143 -3.11 -3.39 15.82
N ASP A 144 -2.82 -4.62 16.20
CA ASP A 144 -3.49 -5.24 17.33
C ASP A 144 -3.24 -4.42 18.62
N SER A 145 -3.66 -3.15 18.62
CA SER A 145 -3.62 -2.20 19.71
C SER A 145 -4.71 -2.68 20.64
N LEU A 146 -4.34 -3.60 21.53
CA LEU A 146 -5.18 -3.99 22.63
C LEU A 146 -5.84 -2.72 23.20
N VAL A 147 -7.17 -2.72 23.24
CA VAL A 147 -7.95 -1.57 23.70
C VAL A 147 -7.66 -1.37 25.19
N ASP A 148 -7.02 -0.25 25.54
CA ASP A 148 -6.72 0.06 26.94
C ASP A 148 -8.00 0.43 27.69
N LEU A 149 -8.43 -0.44 28.59
CA LEU A 149 -9.67 -0.26 29.37
C LEU A 149 -9.68 1.04 30.20
N ASN A 150 -8.49 1.53 30.59
CA ASN A 150 -8.36 2.72 31.41
C ASN A 150 -8.38 4.03 30.59
N ARG A 151 -8.11 3.96 29.28
CA ARG A 151 -7.98 5.15 28.41
C ARG A 151 -8.99 5.18 27.27
N ALA A 152 -9.48 4.04 26.82
CA ALA A 152 -10.38 3.89 25.70
C ALA A 152 -11.66 4.74 25.87
N GLY A 153 -12.06 5.41 24.79
CA GLY A 153 -13.35 6.08 24.69
C GLY A 153 -14.48 5.11 24.38
N GLN A 154 -15.72 5.61 24.38
CA GLN A 154 -16.89 4.78 24.08
C GLN A 154 -16.79 4.14 22.68
N ALA A 155 -16.37 4.93 21.67
CA ALA A 155 -16.21 4.45 20.30
C ALA A 155 -15.17 3.32 20.19
N ASP A 156 -14.04 3.44 20.91
CA ASP A 156 -12.99 2.43 20.90
C ASP A 156 -13.46 1.12 21.54
N LEU A 157 -14.19 1.21 22.66
CA LEU A 157 -14.78 0.03 23.32
C LEU A 157 -15.83 -0.66 22.44
N GLU A 158 -16.60 0.10 21.66
CA GLU A 158 -17.60 -0.43 20.72
C GLU A 158 -16.98 -1.17 19.51
N THR A 159 -15.68 -1.02 19.25
CA THR A 159 -14.97 -1.82 18.24
C THR A 159 -14.81 -3.29 18.65
N LEU A 160 -14.93 -3.57 19.95
CA LEU A 160 -14.72 -4.90 20.50
C LEU A 160 -15.92 -5.83 20.24
N PRO A 161 -15.68 -7.11 19.93
CA PRO A 161 -16.75 -8.06 19.60
C PRO A 161 -17.72 -8.22 20.77
N GLY A 162 -19.00 -7.94 20.50
CA GLY A 162 -20.07 -8.10 21.49
C GLY A 162 -20.15 -6.98 22.54
N ILE A 163 -19.40 -5.89 22.37
CA ILE A 163 -19.55 -4.65 23.15
C ILE A 163 -20.40 -3.67 22.35
N GLY A 164 -21.58 -3.36 22.89
CA GLY A 164 -22.44 -2.30 22.35
C GLY A 164 -22.42 -1.06 23.26
N PRO A 165 -23.15 0.01 22.87
CA PRO A 165 -23.17 1.29 23.60
C PRO A 165 -23.51 1.17 25.08
N ALA A 166 -24.41 0.24 25.45
CA ALA A 166 -24.78 0.00 26.84
C ALA A 166 -23.62 -0.58 27.66
N THR A 167 -22.90 -1.56 27.11
CA THR A 167 -21.76 -2.20 27.79
C THR A 167 -20.55 -1.27 27.81
N ALA A 168 -20.27 -0.54 26.74
CA ALA A 168 -19.20 0.46 26.70
C ALA A 168 -19.39 1.53 27.78
N ARG A 169 -20.63 2.05 27.94
CA ARG A 169 -20.98 2.97 29.03
C ARG A 169 -20.80 2.34 30.41
N ALA A 170 -21.14 1.06 30.58
CA ALA A 170 -20.95 0.37 31.84
C ALA A 170 -19.46 0.23 32.22
N ILE A 171 -18.57 -0.02 31.25
CA ILE A 171 -17.11 -0.08 31.47
C ILE A 171 -16.59 1.29 31.92
N ILE A 172 -17.00 2.37 31.25
CA ILE A 172 -16.61 3.74 31.60
C ILE A 172 -17.12 4.12 32.99
N ALA A 173 -18.40 3.84 33.28
CA ALA A 173 -18.98 4.13 34.59
C ALA A 173 -18.32 3.30 35.71
N PHE A 174 -17.90 2.07 35.42
CA PHE A 174 -17.17 1.23 36.38
C PHE A 174 -15.83 1.86 36.76
N ARG A 175 -15.01 2.29 35.78
CA ARG A 175 -13.72 2.92 36.08
C ARG A 175 -13.84 4.28 36.77
N GLU A 176 -14.89 5.04 36.49
CA GLU A 176 -15.16 6.32 37.17
C GLU A 176 -15.62 6.12 38.62
N LYS A 177 -16.38 5.05 38.90
CA LYS A 177 -16.95 4.79 40.23
C LYS A 177 -16.03 3.99 41.15
N THR A 178 -15.38 2.96 40.62
CA THR A 178 -14.57 2.01 41.37
C THR A 178 -13.07 2.34 41.30
N GLY A 179 -12.67 3.12 40.29
CA GLY A 179 -11.27 3.39 39.97
C GLY A 179 -10.79 2.58 38.75
N PRO A 180 -9.56 2.84 38.28
CA PRO A 180 -9.03 2.17 37.08
C PRO A 180 -9.00 0.65 37.24
N PHE A 181 -9.12 -0.07 36.13
CA PHE A 181 -8.96 -1.51 36.05
C PHE A 181 -7.50 -1.87 36.38
N ALA A 182 -7.31 -2.76 37.37
CA ALA A 182 -5.98 -3.20 37.78
C ALA A 182 -5.50 -4.39 36.93
N CYS A 183 -6.43 -5.24 36.52
CA CYS A 183 -6.19 -6.40 35.66
C CYS A 183 -7.35 -6.56 34.66
N ILE A 184 -7.16 -7.43 33.66
CA ILE A 184 -8.16 -7.64 32.61
C ILE A 184 -9.41 -8.36 33.18
N GLU A 185 -9.22 -9.24 34.17
CA GLU A 185 -10.26 -10.01 34.87
C GLU A 185 -11.29 -9.11 35.57
N ASP A 186 -10.92 -7.87 35.91
CA ASP A 186 -11.84 -6.89 36.49
C ASP A 186 -13.00 -6.54 35.54
N LEU A 187 -12.88 -6.80 34.23
CA LEU A 187 -14.00 -6.69 33.28
C LEU A 187 -15.20 -7.53 33.68
N MET A 188 -15.00 -8.68 34.34
CA MET A 188 -16.10 -9.54 34.78
C MET A 188 -16.96 -8.91 35.89
N LYS A 189 -16.44 -7.86 36.55
CA LYS A 189 -17.20 -7.08 37.55
C LYS A 189 -18.14 -6.06 36.89
N VAL A 190 -17.98 -5.81 35.59
CA VAL A 190 -18.81 -4.86 34.84
C VAL A 190 -20.16 -5.49 34.49
N PRO A 191 -21.29 -4.82 34.78
CA PRO A 191 -22.60 -5.35 34.44
C PRO A 191 -22.76 -5.49 32.93
N GLY A 192 -23.06 -6.71 32.48
CA GLY A 192 -23.21 -7.06 31.07
C GLY A 192 -22.02 -7.81 30.48
N ILE A 193 -20.91 -7.94 31.19
CA ILE A 193 -19.80 -8.82 30.77
C ILE A 193 -19.93 -10.14 31.54
N LYS A 194 -19.98 -11.24 30.79
CA LYS A 194 -20.02 -12.63 31.29
C LYS A 194 -18.82 -13.37 30.75
N GLU A 195 -18.54 -14.56 31.27
CA GLU A 195 -17.43 -15.44 30.86
C GLU A 195 -17.24 -15.52 29.33
N ALA A 196 -18.32 -15.81 28.59
CA ALA A 196 -18.27 -15.92 27.13
C ALA A 196 -17.81 -14.63 26.43
N ARG A 197 -18.17 -13.47 26.97
CA ARG A 197 -17.71 -12.17 26.44
C ARG A 197 -16.27 -11.91 26.87
N TYR A 198 -15.94 -12.16 28.14
CA TYR A 198 -14.59 -12.00 28.66
C TYR A 198 -13.55 -12.77 27.85
N GLU A 199 -13.82 -14.05 27.57
CA GLU A 199 -12.96 -14.91 26.74
C GLU A 199 -12.71 -14.33 25.34
N SER A 200 -13.71 -13.68 24.74
CA SER A 200 -13.57 -13.05 23.42
C SER A 200 -12.84 -11.70 23.46
N LEU A 201 -12.72 -11.10 24.64
CA LEU A 201 -12.18 -9.75 24.83
C LEU A 201 -10.77 -9.76 25.39
N ARG A 202 -10.40 -10.77 26.20
CA ARG A 202 -9.14 -10.79 26.97
C ARG A 202 -7.89 -10.65 26.10
N ASP A 203 -7.93 -11.13 24.86
CA ASP A 203 -6.81 -11.07 23.92
C ASP A 203 -6.82 -9.77 23.08
N LEU A 204 -7.88 -8.96 23.19
CA LEU A 204 -8.11 -7.71 22.43
C LEU A 204 -8.05 -6.45 23.32
N VAL A 205 -7.86 -6.60 24.63
CA VAL A 205 -7.88 -5.51 25.60
C VAL A 205 -6.64 -5.56 26.48
N CYS A 206 -6.19 -4.40 26.93
CA CYS A 206 -5.11 -4.30 27.90
C CYS A 206 -5.52 -3.37 29.05
N VAL A 207 -4.77 -3.46 30.14
CA VAL A 207 -4.76 -2.43 31.16
C VAL A 207 -3.41 -1.72 31.03
N GLY A 208 -3.42 -0.48 30.54
CA GLY A 208 -2.20 0.31 30.46
C GLY A 208 -1.63 0.49 31.86
N SER A 209 -0.55 -0.20 32.18
CA SER A 209 0.24 0.07 33.38
C SER A 209 0.84 1.46 33.22
N GLY A 210 0.34 2.42 34.00
CA GLY A 210 0.95 3.74 34.11
C GLY A 210 2.40 3.57 34.57
N GLY A 211 3.33 3.78 33.64
CA GLY A 211 4.74 4.03 33.90
C GLY A 211 5.03 5.51 33.70
#